data_AF-A0A5Q4FPV3-F1
#
_entry.id   AF-A0A5Q4FPV3-F1
#
_cell.length_a   1.000
_cell.length_b   1.000
_cell.length_c   1.000
_cell.angle_alpha   90.00
_cell.angle_beta   90.00
_cell.angle_gamma   90.00
#
_symmetry.space_group_name_H-M   'P 1'
#
loop_
_entity.id
_entity.type
_entity.pdbx_description
1 polymer ?
#
loop_
_entity_poly.entity_id
_entity_poly.type
_entity_poly.pdbx_seq_one_letter_code
_entity_poly.pdbx_strand_id
1 'polypeptide(L)'
;MTREQRDDARAHLQVALDSLASLLAVIDEIGSDVSVASPAIRQQVRYLWIVVGSRLKEHARVLGRTRSESGFADAIRFRDKLAYSSPGAIVDAVVWETSRSDGPRLADDVRDALDALA
;
A
#
# COMPACT_ATOMS: atom_id res chain seq x y z
N MET A 1 15.10 8.34 -18.27
CA MET A 1 15.13 7.18 -17.35
C MET A 1 15.98 6.09 -17.98
N THR A 2 16.96 5.54 -17.25
CA THR A 2 17.77 4.41 -17.70
C THR A 2 16.98 3.09 -17.63
N ARG A 3 17.48 2.02 -18.25
CA ARG A 3 16.86 0.69 -18.14
C ARG A 3 16.83 0.20 -16.69
N GLU A 4 17.94 0.34 -15.98
CA GLU A 4 18.06 -0.02 -14.55
C GLU A 4 17.02 0.73 -13.69
N GLN A 5 16.88 2.05 -13.88
CA GLN A 5 15.86 2.83 -13.17
C GLN A 5 14.44 2.35 -13.47
N ARG A 6 14.15 1.94 -14.71
CA ARG A 6 12.85 1.38 -15.08
C ARG A 6 12.60 0.05 -14.39
N ASP A 7 13.59 -0.84 -14.40
CA ASP A 7 13.51 -2.17 -13.80
C ASP A 7 13.31 -2.07 -12.28
N ASP A 8 14.05 -1.17 -11.61
CA ASP A 8 13.88 -0.87 -10.18
C ASP A 8 12.50 -0.28 -9.87
N ALA A 9 12.05 0.70 -10.65
CA ALA A 9 10.74 1.31 -10.49
C ALA A 9 9.61 0.28 -10.65
N ARG A 10 9.74 -0.65 -11.60
CA ARG A 10 8.81 -1.74 -11.85
C ARG A 10 8.84 -2.77 -10.70
N ALA A 11 10.01 -3.15 -10.21
CA ALA A 11 10.16 -4.08 -9.09
C ALA A 11 9.45 -3.56 -7.83
N HIS A 12 9.55 -2.26 -7.54
CA HIS A 12 8.84 -1.66 -6.42
C HIS A 12 7.31 -1.73 -6.58
N LEU A 13 6.78 -1.41 -7.77
CA LEU A 13 5.35 -1.51 -8.01
C LEU A 13 4.86 -2.97 -7.94
N GLN A 14 5.63 -3.94 -8.41
CA GLN A 14 5.26 -5.36 -8.31
C GLN A 14 5.12 -5.79 -6.85
N VAL A 15 6.08 -5.45 -5.99
CA VAL A 15 6.00 -5.78 -4.56
C VAL A 15 4.82 -5.07 -3.89
N ALA A 16 4.52 -3.82 -4.29
CA ALA A 16 3.34 -3.12 -3.80
C ALA A 16 2.04 -3.85 -4.20
N LEU A 17 1.95 -4.29 -5.46
CA LEU A 17 0.78 -5.02 -5.97
C LEU A 17 0.60 -6.37 -5.27
N ASP A 18 1.66 -7.15 -5.10
CA ASP A 18 1.61 -8.45 -4.42
C ASP A 18 1.20 -8.30 -2.95
N SER A 19 1.67 -7.23 -2.29
CA SER A 19 1.30 -6.89 -0.92
C SER A 19 -0.16 -6.44 -0.81
N LEU A 20 -0.67 -5.68 -1.80
CA LEU A 20 -2.09 -5.32 -1.90
C LEU A 20 -2.96 -6.55 -2.12
N ALA A 21 -2.58 -7.45 -3.03
CA ALA A 21 -3.32 -8.68 -3.27
C ALA A 21 -3.42 -9.53 -1.99
N SER A 22 -2.32 -9.66 -1.25
CA SER A 22 -2.29 -10.38 0.03
C SER A 22 -3.18 -9.70 1.07
N LEU A 23 -3.16 -8.36 1.12
CA LEU A 23 -4.01 -7.58 2.03
C LEU A 23 -5.49 -7.76 1.70
N LEU A 24 -5.87 -7.63 0.43
CA LEU A 24 -7.26 -7.77 -0.02
C LEU A 24 -7.78 -9.19 0.21
N ALA A 25 -6.96 -10.23 -0.01
CA ALA A 25 -7.33 -11.60 0.31
C ALA A 25 -7.65 -11.79 1.81
N VAL A 26 -6.85 -11.20 2.70
CA VAL A 26 -7.12 -11.24 4.16
C VAL A 26 -8.43 -10.53 4.49
N ILE A 27 -8.69 -9.38 3.86
CA ILE A 27 -9.91 -8.60 4.08
C ILE A 27 -11.14 -9.35 3.56
N ASP A 28 -11.05 -9.99 2.39
CA ASP A 28 -12.14 -10.78 1.81
C ASP A 28 -12.44 -12.03 2.63
N GLU A 29 -11.41 -12.70 3.17
CA GLU A 29 -11.57 -13.88 4.02
C GLU A 29 -12.31 -13.56 5.33
N ILE A 30 -11.95 -12.45 5.98
CA ILE A 30 -12.48 -12.06 7.28
C ILE A 30 -13.80 -11.25 7.16
N GLY A 31 -13.95 -10.51 6.06
CA GLY A 31 -15.11 -9.67 5.79
C GLY A 31 -15.07 -8.29 6.44
N SER A 32 -16.24 -7.69 6.61
CA SER A 32 -16.39 -6.27 7.00
C SER A 32 -16.17 -5.98 8.48
N ASP A 33 -16.25 -6.99 9.36
CA ASP A 33 -16.20 -6.79 10.81
C ASP A 33 -14.78 -7.02 11.34
N VAL A 34 -14.04 -5.94 11.61
CA VAL A 34 -12.69 -6.01 12.18
C VAL A 34 -12.63 -6.67 13.57
N SER A 35 -13.76 -6.75 14.29
CA SER A 35 -13.81 -7.36 15.62
C SER A 35 -13.61 -8.87 15.59
N VAL A 36 -13.95 -9.53 14.47
CA VAL A 36 -13.72 -10.96 14.28
C VAL A 36 -12.27 -11.31 13.94
N ALA A 37 -11.46 -10.33 13.53
CA ALA A 37 -10.04 -10.52 13.25
C ALA A 37 -9.24 -10.75 14.54
N SER A 38 -8.29 -11.69 14.53
CA SER A 38 -7.36 -11.83 15.66
C SER A 38 -6.41 -10.63 15.74
N PRO A 39 -5.79 -10.33 16.90
CA PRO A 39 -4.77 -9.29 17.00
C PRO A 39 -3.62 -9.46 16.01
N ALA A 40 -3.22 -10.70 15.72
CA ALA A 40 -2.17 -11.00 14.74
C ALA A 40 -2.58 -10.60 13.32
N ILE A 41 -3.83 -10.88 12.93
CA ILE A 41 -4.37 -10.49 11.61
C ILE A 41 -4.46 -8.96 11.50
N ARG A 42 -4.95 -8.27 12.55
CA ARG A 42 -4.99 -6.79 12.55
C ARG A 42 -3.60 -6.19 12.39
N GLN A 43 -2.60 -6.77 13.06
CA GLN A 43 -1.21 -6.36 12.91
C GLN A 43 -0.65 -6.67 11.51
N GLN A 44 -1.02 -7.80 10.91
CA GLN A 44 -0.63 -8.17 9.55
C GLN A 44 -1.16 -7.17 8.53
N VAL A 45 -2.44 -6.79 8.60
CA VAL A 45 -3.04 -5.80 7.68
C VAL A 45 -2.33 -4.45 7.78
N ARG A 46 -2.01 -3.99 9.00
CA ARG A 46 -1.19 -2.77 9.21
C ARG A 46 0.18 -2.89 8.57
N TYR A 47 0.86 -4.02 8.78
CA TYR A 47 2.18 -4.27 8.23
C TYR A 47 2.15 -4.26 6.70
N LEU A 48 1.17 -4.90 6.07
CA LEU A 48 1.01 -4.91 4.61
C LEU A 48 0.81 -3.49 4.05
N TRP A 49 -0.03 -2.67 4.68
CA TRP A 49 -0.15 -1.25 4.30
C TRP A 49 1.17 -0.47 4.40
N ILE A 50 1.97 -0.74 5.44
CA ILE A 50 3.29 -0.12 5.58
C ILE A 50 4.23 -0.56 4.46
N VAL A 51 4.20 -1.84 4.06
CA VAL A 51 5.00 -2.35 2.94
C VAL A 51 4.56 -1.68 1.63
N VAL A 52 3.26 -1.69 1.32
CA VAL A 52 2.68 -1.07 0.12
C VAL A 52 3.14 0.39 0.00
N GLY A 53 2.86 1.22 1.01
CA GLY A 53 3.24 2.63 0.94
C GLY A 53 4.74 2.87 0.92
N SER A 54 5.55 2.00 1.53
CA SER A 54 7.02 2.08 1.44
C SER A 54 7.50 1.83 0.01
N ARG A 55 6.97 0.81 -0.67
CA ARG A 55 7.35 0.50 -2.05
C ARG A 55 6.89 1.57 -3.03
N LEU A 56 5.69 2.11 -2.85
CA LEU A 56 5.20 3.24 -3.66
C LEU A 56 6.08 4.49 -3.49
N LYS A 57 6.58 4.73 -2.27
CA LYS A 57 7.53 5.82 -1.99
C LYS A 57 8.89 5.59 -2.66
N GLU A 58 9.44 4.38 -2.61
CA GLU A 58 10.69 4.06 -3.31
C GLU A 58 10.53 4.15 -4.84
N HIS A 59 9.41 3.67 -5.39
CA HIS A 59 9.06 3.86 -6.79
C HIS A 59 9.08 5.36 -7.19
N ALA A 60 8.39 6.22 -6.42
CA ALA A 60 8.39 7.66 -6.68
C ALA A 60 9.80 8.27 -6.62
N ARG A 61 10.62 7.84 -5.65
CA ARG A 61 12.01 8.28 -5.49
C ARG A 61 12.88 7.89 -6.69
N VAL A 62 12.75 6.67 -7.21
CA VAL A 62 13.49 6.22 -8.41
C VAL A 62 13.16 7.10 -9.62
N LEU A 63 11.90 7.53 -9.74
CA LEU A 63 11.45 8.45 -10.79
C LEU A 63 11.81 9.93 -10.52
N GLY A 64 12.52 10.24 -9.45
CA GLY A 64 12.89 11.61 -9.07
C GLY A 64 11.70 12.47 -8.63
N ARG A 65 10.58 11.85 -8.22
CA ARG A 65 9.36 12.53 -7.79
C ARG A 65 9.29 12.65 -6.28
N THR A 66 8.80 13.79 -5.80
CA THR A 66 8.41 13.95 -4.41
C THR A 66 7.13 13.16 -4.10
N ARG A 67 6.80 13.00 -2.81
CA ARG A 67 5.55 12.36 -2.38
C ARG A 67 4.31 13.01 -3.01
N SER A 68 4.25 14.34 -3.05
CA SER A 68 3.12 15.12 -3.58
C SER A 68 2.99 15.03 -5.11
N GLU A 69 4.07 14.69 -5.80
CA GLU A 69 4.08 14.50 -7.25
C GLU A 69 3.84 13.04 -7.65
N SER A 70 3.82 12.13 -6.68
CA SER A 70 3.46 10.74 -6.93
C SER A 70 1.93 10.62 -7.12
N GLY A 71 1.51 9.78 -8.06
CA GLY A 71 0.10 9.35 -8.17
C GLY A 71 -0.40 8.56 -6.95
N PHE A 72 0.46 8.30 -5.97
CA PHE A 72 0.22 7.46 -4.80
C PHE A 72 0.31 8.23 -3.48
N ALA A 73 0.18 9.55 -3.52
CA ALA A 73 0.42 10.42 -2.37
C ALA A 73 -0.42 10.04 -1.14
N ASP A 74 -1.67 9.61 -1.33
CA ASP A 74 -2.56 9.20 -0.25
C ASP A 74 -2.12 7.90 0.42
N ALA A 75 -1.78 6.88 -0.36
CA ALA A 75 -1.26 5.62 0.16
C ALA A 75 0.05 5.83 0.93
N ILE A 76 0.95 6.69 0.42
CA ILE A 76 2.20 7.01 1.11
C ILE A 76 1.92 7.76 2.42
N ARG A 77 0.99 8.73 2.42
CA ARG A 77 0.58 9.45 3.64
C ARG A 77 -0.05 8.51 4.67
N PHE A 78 -0.88 7.57 4.23
CA PHE A 78 -1.51 6.58 5.10
C PHE A 78 -0.45 5.70 5.76
N ARG A 79 0.52 5.21 4.98
CA ARG A 79 1.69 4.50 5.49
C ARG A 79 2.51 5.34 6.47
N ASP A 80 2.77 6.61 6.19
CA ASP A 80 3.53 7.49 7.10
C ASP A 80 2.81 7.61 8.44
N LYS A 81 1.47 7.75 8.44
CA LYS A 81 0.69 7.77 9.68
C LYS A 81 0.79 6.44 10.43
N LEU A 82 0.68 5.30 9.75
CA LEU A 82 0.78 3.98 10.38
C LEU A 82 2.18 3.70 10.97
N ALA A 83 3.24 4.11 10.27
CA ALA A 83 4.61 3.78 10.64
C ALA A 83 5.20 4.71 11.72
N TYR A 84 4.77 5.98 11.76
CA TYR A 84 5.45 7.01 12.56
C TYR A 84 4.55 7.73 13.58
N SER A 85 3.24 7.52 13.55
CA SER A 85 2.38 8.07 14.59
C SER A 85 2.46 7.22 15.86
N SER A 86 2.04 7.78 16.99
CA SER A 86 1.93 7.04 18.24
C SER A 86 1.11 5.76 18.06
N PRO A 87 1.45 4.66 18.78
CA PRO A 87 0.62 3.45 18.78
C PRO A 87 -0.84 3.78 19.07
N GLY A 88 -1.76 3.35 18.19
CA GLY A 88 -3.19 3.63 18.30
C GLY A 88 -3.68 4.94 17.67
N ALA A 89 -2.82 5.77 17.10
CA ALA A 89 -3.23 7.01 16.41
C ALA A 89 -4.18 6.78 15.21
N ILE A 90 -4.07 5.61 14.57
CA ILE A 90 -5.08 5.08 13.65
C ILE A 90 -5.63 3.84 14.31
N VAL A 91 -6.95 3.75 14.48
CA VAL A 91 -7.63 2.57 15.01
C VAL A 91 -7.80 1.51 13.93
N ASP A 92 -7.86 0.24 14.31
CA ASP A 92 -7.92 -0.88 13.35
C ASP A 92 -9.12 -0.79 12.41
N ALA A 93 -10.27 -0.28 12.88
CA ALA A 93 -11.46 -0.06 12.05
C ALA A 93 -11.19 0.89 10.87
N VAL A 94 -10.37 1.93 11.05
CA VAL A 94 -9.99 2.85 9.97
C VAL A 94 -9.08 2.13 8.98
N VAL A 95 -8.11 1.34 9.45
CA VAL A 95 -7.24 0.55 8.57
C VAL A 95 -8.06 -0.44 7.74
N TRP A 96 -9.01 -1.12 8.38
CA TRP A 96 -9.89 -2.08 7.72
C TRP A 96 -10.77 -1.43 6.66
N GLU A 97 -11.39 -0.30 6.98
CA GLU A 97 -12.25 0.42 6.04
C GLU A 97 -11.44 0.99 4.87
N THR A 98 -10.27 1.56 5.11
CA THR A 98 -9.36 2.01 4.04
C THR A 98 -8.92 0.84 3.16
N SER A 99 -8.62 -0.32 3.73
CA SER A 99 -8.31 -1.53 2.94
C SER A 99 -9.43 -1.93 2.00
N ARG A 100 -10.69 -1.85 2.46
CA ARG A 100 -11.87 -2.23 1.66
C ARG A 100 -12.23 -1.20 0.59
N SER A 101 -12.19 0.07 0.95
CA SER A 101 -12.64 1.17 0.08
C SER A 101 -11.57 1.61 -0.92
N ASP A 102 -10.36 1.85 -0.43
CA ASP A 102 -9.26 2.40 -1.25
C ASP A 102 -8.34 1.30 -1.80
N GLY A 103 -8.21 0.16 -1.11
CA GLY A 103 -7.31 -0.93 -1.50
C GLY A 103 -7.50 -1.44 -2.93
N PRO A 104 -8.74 -1.79 -3.36
CA PRO A 104 -8.98 -2.27 -4.72
C PRO A 104 -8.63 -1.24 -5.80
N ARG A 105 -9.06 0.02 -5.62
CA ARG A 105 -8.74 1.11 -6.53
C ARG A 105 -7.23 1.34 -6.63
N LEU A 106 -6.53 1.32 -5.49
CA LEU A 106 -5.08 1.45 -5.48
C LEU A 106 -4.39 0.27 -6.19
N ALA A 107 -4.93 -0.95 -6.10
CA ALA A 107 -4.38 -2.09 -6.83
C ALA A 107 -4.51 -1.92 -8.35
N ASP A 108 -5.62 -1.33 -8.81
CA ASP A 108 -5.82 -0.98 -10.22
C ASP A 108 -4.85 0.14 -10.65
N ASP A 109 -4.72 1.21 -9.86
CA ASP A 109 -3.79 2.31 -10.14
C ASP A 109 -2.32 1.81 -10.20
N VAL A 110 -1.94 0.86 -9.34
CA VAL A 110 -0.60 0.24 -9.34
C VAL A 110 -0.40 -0.63 -10.58
N ARG A 111 -1.42 -1.37 -11.02
CA ARG A 111 -1.36 -2.19 -12.24
C ARG A 111 -1.21 -1.32 -13.48
N ASP A 112 -1.99 -0.26 -13.60
CA ASP A 112 -1.88 0.69 -14.70
C ASP A 112 -0.49 1.35 -14.76
N ALA A 113 0.09 1.67 -13.59
CA ALA A 113 1.44 2.20 -13.50
C ALA A 113 2.52 1.17 -13.89
N LEU A 114 2.30 -0.13 -13.60
CA LEU A 114 3.19 -1.21 -14.05
C LEU A 114 3.17 -1.37 -15.56
N ASP A 115 1.98 -1.30 -16.16
CA ASP A 115 1.78 -1.43 -17.61
C ASP A 115 2.35 -0.22 -18.36
N ALA A 116 2.27 0.98 -17.78
CA ALA A 116 2.88 2.18 -18.34
C ALA A 116 4.43 2.16 -18.33
N LEU A 117 5.05 1.25 -17.57
CA LEU A 117 6.51 1.05 -17.53
C LEU A 117 6.98 -0.14 -18.38
N ALA A 118 6.08 -0.95 -18.94
CA ALA A 118 6.42 -2.05 -19.85
C ALA A 118 6.94 -1.52 -21.20
#